data_AF-A0A7S1EG89-F1
#
_entry.id   AF-A0A7S1EG89-F1
#
_cell.length_a   1.000
_cell.length_b   1.000
_cell.length_c   1.000
_cell.angle_alpha   90.00
_cell.angle_beta   90.00
_cell.angle_gamma   90.00
#
_symmetry.space_group_name_H-M   'P 1'
#
loop_
_entity.id
_entity.type
_entity.pdbx_description
1 polymer ?
#
loop_
_entity_poly.entity_id
_entity_poly.type
_entity_poly.pdbx_seq_one_letter_code
_entity_poly.pdbx_strand_id
1 'polypeptide(L)'
;GIELRDDMVRLCNAVIEGEHLSGIRFDQGDVRTQAVQPLDVMIALHACDIATDHALHVGLQSGARIIMSSPCCHKELRPQMTLPAVLRPMLQHGIHLGQEAEMV
;
A
#
# COMPACT_ATOMS: atom_id res chain seq x y z
N GLY A 1 -8.49 -10.65 0.98
CA GLY A 1 -8.04 -9.25 0.94
C GLY A 1 -8.61 -8.52 2.13
N ILE A 2 -7.83 -7.62 2.73
CA ILE A 2 -8.29 -6.76 3.83
C ILE A 2 -8.38 -5.33 3.29
N GLU A 3 -9.53 -4.69 3.48
CA GLU A 3 -9.80 -3.33 3.00
C GLU A 3 -10.52 -2.52 4.08
N LEU A 4 -10.16 -1.25 4.25
CA LEU A 4 -10.74 -0.36 5.26
C LEU A 4 -12.17 0.05 4.90
N ARG A 5 -12.39 0.27 3.61
CA ARG A 5 -13.62 0.83 3.04
C ARG A 5 -14.65 -0.25 2.74
N ASP A 6 -15.73 -0.24 3.52
CA ASP A 6 -16.86 -1.16 3.37
C ASP A 6 -17.52 -1.12 1.98
N ASP A 7 -17.60 0.06 1.35
CA ASP A 7 -18.11 0.19 -0.02
C ASP A 7 -17.23 -0.55 -1.05
N MET A 8 -15.90 -0.54 -0.87
CA MET A 8 -14.96 -1.29 -1.70
C MET A 8 -15.02 -2.79 -1.44
N VAL A 9 -15.16 -3.20 -0.17
CA VAL A 9 -15.35 -4.61 0.18
C VAL A 9 -16.58 -5.19 -0.50
N ARG A 10 -17.72 -4.48 -0.42
CA ARG A 10 -18.96 -4.88 -1.11
C ARG A 10 -18.78 -4.95 -2.62
N LEU A 11 -18.13 -3.95 -3.21
CA LEU A 11 -17.85 -3.93 -4.64
C LEU A 11 -17.02 -5.15 -5.07
N CYS A 12 -15.91 -5.43 -4.38
CA CYS A 12 -15.04 -6.54 -4.71
C CYS A 12 -15.75 -7.90 -4.56
N ASN A 13 -16.49 -8.10 -3.46
CA ASN A 13 -17.22 -9.35 -3.24
C ASN A 13 -18.36 -9.54 -4.26
N ALA A 14 -19.05 -8.47 -4.66
CA ALA A 14 -20.05 -8.55 -5.73
C ALA A 14 -19.44 -8.96 -7.08
N VAL A 15 -18.24 -8.47 -7.41
CA VAL A 15 -17.50 -8.89 -8.61
C VAL A 15 -17.07 -10.36 -8.50
N ILE A 16 -16.58 -10.79 -7.33
CA ILE A 16 -16.21 -12.19 -7.09
C ILE A 16 -17.40 -13.13 -7.31
N GLU A 17 -18.57 -12.77 -6.79
CA GLU A 17 -19.81 -13.54 -6.97
C GLU A 17 -20.27 -13.55 -8.43
N GLY A 18 -20.26 -12.38 -9.10
CA GLY A 18 -20.69 -12.23 -10.50
C GLY A 18 -19.80 -12.99 -11.50
N GLU A 19 -18.51 -13.09 -11.21
CA GLU A 19 -17.53 -13.79 -12.06
C GLU A 19 -17.25 -15.23 -11.60
N HIS A 20 -18.01 -15.73 -10.60
CA HIS A 20 -17.87 -17.09 -10.05
C HIS A 20 -16.44 -17.46 -9.62
N LEU A 21 -15.71 -16.50 -9.06
CA LEU A 21 -14.33 -16.71 -8.61
C LEU A 21 -14.31 -17.46 -7.27
N SER A 22 -13.53 -18.52 -7.18
CA SER A 22 -13.36 -19.31 -5.94
C SER A 22 -12.02 -19.02 -5.27
N GLY A 23 -11.99 -19.10 -3.94
CA GLY A 23 -10.76 -18.87 -3.16
C GLY A 23 -10.37 -17.41 -2.97
N ILE A 24 -11.20 -16.46 -3.43
CA ILE A 24 -10.99 -15.02 -3.26
C ILE A 24 -12.11 -14.47 -2.38
N ARG A 25 -11.75 -13.65 -1.39
CA ARG A 25 -12.69 -12.96 -0.50
C ARG A 25 -12.06 -11.66 -0.01
N PHE A 26 -12.88 -10.63 0.16
CA PHE A 26 -12.50 -9.41 0.84
C PHE A 26 -13.22 -9.27 2.18
N ASP A 27 -12.49 -8.85 3.21
CA ASP A 27 -12.99 -8.55 4.53
C ASP A 27 -12.75 -7.08 4.86
N GLN A 28 -13.73 -6.46 5.51
CA GLN A 28 -13.55 -5.12 6.04
C GLN A 28 -12.62 -5.20 7.26
N GLY A 29 -11.55 -4.44 7.25
CA GLY A 29 -10.62 -4.42 8.36
C GLY A 29 -9.40 -3.56 8.12
N ASP A 30 -8.61 -3.46 9.18
CA ASP A 30 -7.31 -2.82 9.16
C ASP A 30 -6.26 -3.86 9.52
N VAL A 31 -5.24 -3.98 8.68
CA VAL A 31 -4.11 -4.89 8.91
C VAL A 31 -3.43 -4.63 10.27
N ARG A 32 -3.54 -3.41 10.81
CA ARG A 32 -2.99 -3.01 12.11
C ARG A 32 -3.72 -3.61 13.30
N THR A 33 -5.01 -3.89 13.18
CA THR A 33 -5.86 -4.30 14.30
C THR A 33 -6.39 -5.72 14.17
N GLN A 34 -6.27 -6.30 12.98
CA GLN A 34 -6.74 -7.65 12.72
C GLN A 34 -5.81 -8.70 13.34
N ALA A 35 -6.40 -9.75 13.89
CA ALA A 35 -5.63 -10.86 14.45
C ALA A 35 -4.76 -11.50 13.36
N VAL A 36 -3.47 -11.65 13.65
CA VAL A 36 -2.52 -12.27 12.74
C VAL A 36 -2.87 -13.74 12.57
N GLN A 37 -3.08 -14.14 11.32
CA GLN A 37 -3.29 -15.54 10.94
C GLN A 37 -2.08 -16.03 10.14
N PRO A 38 -1.80 -17.34 10.09
CA PRO A 38 -0.76 -17.88 9.23
C PRO A 38 -1.02 -17.53 7.77
N LEU A 39 0.01 -17.04 7.07
CA LEU A 39 -0.04 -16.69 5.65
C LEU A 39 1.18 -17.30 4.96
N ASP A 40 1.02 -17.75 3.71
CA ASP A 40 2.16 -18.13 2.86
C ASP A 40 2.79 -16.92 2.16
N VAL A 41 1.94 -16.00 1.70
CA VAL A 41 2.29 -14.83 0.90
C VAL A 41 1.52 -13.60 1.39
N MET A 42 2.23 -12.50 1.61
CA MET A 42 1.68 -11.18 1.93
C MET A 42 1.86 -10.25 0.74
N ILE A 43 0.78 -9.59 0.29
CA ILE A 43 0.81 -8.61 -0.79
C ILE A 43 0.23 -7.29 -0.29
N ALA A 44 1.01 -6.22 -0.37
CA ALA A 44 0.59 -4.87 0.00
C ALA A 44 0.70 -3.94 -1.21
N LEU A 45 -0.46 -3.53 -1.74
CA LEU A 45 -0.59 -2.80 -3.01
C LEU A 45 -0.65 -1.27 -2.83
N HIS A 46 -1.09 -0.82 -1.66
CA HIS A 46 -1.06 0.59 -1.25
C HIS A 46 -0.21 0.77 0.01
N ALA A 47 1.00 0.23 -0.03
CA ALA A 47 1.98 0.27 1.04
C ALA A 47 2.76 1.59 0.98
N CYS A 48 2.08 2.68 1.28
CA CYS A 48 2.62 4.02 1.23
C CYS A 48 2.82 4.55 2.65
N ASP A 49 3.95 5.24 2.90
CA ASP A 49 4.32 5.67 4.26
C ASP A 49 4.47 4.46 5.21
N ILE A 50 4.10 4.61 6.49
CA ILE A 50 4.14 3.54 7.50
C ILE A 50 3.28 2.30 7.19
N ALA A 51 2.45 2.32 6.15
CA ALA A 51 1.68 1.14 5.73
C ALA A 51 2.59 -0.02 5.29
N THR A 52 3.76 0.29 4.71
CA THR A 52 4.78 -0.73 4.39
C THR A 52 5.29 -1.42 5.64
N ASP A 53 5.57 -0.65 6.70
CA ASP A 53 6.07 -1.19 7.97
C ASP A 53 5.04 -2.12 8.61
N HIS A 54 3.77 -1.74 8.60
CA HIS A 54 2.68 -2.59 9.08
C HIS A 54 2.54 -3.87 8.27
N ALA A 55 2.63 -3.80 6.94
CA ALA A 55 2.57 -4.98 6.08
C ALA A 55 3.76 -5.92 6.32
N LEU A 56 4.97 -5.39 6.49
CA LEU A 56 6.17 -6.15 6.84
C LEU A 56 6.01 -6.81 8.22
N HIS A 57 5.56 -6.06 9.22
CA HIS A 57 5.36 -6.57 10.58
C HIS A 57 4.37 -7.74 10.60
N VAL A 58 3.19 -7.57 9.99
CA VAL A 58 2.17 -8.62 9.93
C VAL A 58 2.61 -9.79 9.06
N GLY A 59 3.29 -9.53 7.94
CA GLY A 59 3.87 -10.57 7.09
C GLY A 59 4.88 -11.45 7.84
N LEU A 60 5.75 -10.84 8.65
CA LEU A 60 6.70 -11.59 9.50
C LEU A 60 5.99 -12.38 10.59
N GLN A 61 5.04 -11.77 11.30
CA GLN A 61 4.30 -12.42 12.39
C GLN A 61 3.41 -13.57 11.90
N SER A 62 2.91 -13.48 10.67
CA SER A 62 2.11 -14.54 10.03
C SER A 62 2.94 -15.71 9.52
N GLY A 63 4.28 -15.60 9.53
CA GLY A 63 5.17 -16.61 8.96
C GLY A 63 5.19 -16.63 7.44
N ALA A 64 4.83 -15.51 6.79
CA ALA A 64 4.83 -15.41 5.33
C ALA A 64 6.24 -15.68 4.78
N ARG A 65 6.31 -16.58 3.80
CA ARG A 65 7.56 -16.92 3.10
C ARG A 65 7.91 -15.89 2.03
N ILE A 66 6.90 -15.18 1.53
CA ILE A 66 7.03 -14.13 0.54
C ILE A 66 6.25 -12.91 1.01
N ILE A 67 6.90 -11.74 1.01
CA ILE A 67 6.26 -10.45 1.26
C ILE A 67 6.54 -9.56 0.06
N MET A 68 5.49 -9.17 -0.66
CA MET A 68 5.55 -8.24 -1.77
C MET A 68 4.90 -6.92 -1.35
N SER A 69 5.72 -5.89 -1.17
CA SER A 69 5.27 -4.54 -0.86
C SER A 69 5.61 -3.63 -2.02
N SER A 70 4.59 -3.09 -2.68
CA SER A 70 4.78 -2.12 -3.76
C SER A 70 4.63 -0.70 -3.18
N PRO A 71 5.71 0.09 -3.08
CA PRO A 71 5.59 1.49 -2.71
C PRO A 71 4.84 2.22 -3.82
N CYS A 72 3.66 2.72 -3.47
CA CYS A 72 2.67 3.22 -4.42
C CYS A 72 2.68 4.74 -4.61
N CYS A 73 3.53 5.49 -3.92
CA CYS A 73 3.39 6.94 -3.85
C CYS A 73 4.71 7.70 -3.98
N HIS A 74 4.58 8.87 -4.59
CA HIS A 74 5.61 9.88 -4.71
C HIS A 74 6.12 10.39 -3.35
N LYS A 75 5.40 10.13 -2.25
CA LYS A 75 5.89 10.43 -0.89
C LYS A 75 7.13 9.60 -0.53
N GLU A 76 7.24 8.37 -1.04
CA GLU A 76 8.42 7.51 -0.86
C GLU A 76 9.58 7.94 -1.77
N LEU A 77 9.28 8.38 -3.00
CA LEU A 77 10.28 8.86 -3.96
C LEU A 77 10.85 10.23 -3.59
N ARG A 78 10.00 11.13 -3.08
CA ARG A 78 10.35 12.51 -2.74
C ARG A 78 11.66 12.67 -1.94
N PRO A 79 11.90 11.95 -0.83
CA PRO A 79 13.16 12.04 -0.09
C PRO A 79 14.38 11.52 -0.87
N GLN A 80 14.17 10.73 -1.91
CA GLN A 80 15.23 10.15 -2.75
C GLN A 80 15.60 11.04 -3.95
N MET A 81 14.79 12.08 -4.23
CA MET A 81 15.04 13.00 -5.34
C MET A 81 16.17 13.98 -5.04
N THR A 82 17.08 14.15 -6.00
CA THR A 82 18.12 15.18 -5.94
C THR A 82 17.59 16.49 -6.49
N LEU A 83 17.60 17.55 -5.69
CA LEU A 83 17.12 18.87 -6.12
C LEU A 83 18.16 19.58 -7.00
N PRO A 84 17.85 19.91 -8.26
CA PRO A 84 18.72 20.74 -9.08
C PRO A 84 18.93 22.10 -8.42
N ALA A 85 20.17 22.60 -8.39
CA ALA A 85 20.52 23.85 -7.69
C ALA A 85 19.65 25.05 -8.12
N VAL A 86 19.32 25.12 -9.42
CA VAL A 86 18.47 26.18 -9.98
C VAL A 86 17.02 26.12 -9.50
N LEU A 87 16.49 24.91 -9.25
CA LEU A 87 15.09 24.70 -8.81
C LEU A 87 14.95 24.64 -7.29
N ARG A 88 16.05 24.57 -6.54
CA ARG A 88 16.06 24.43 -5.08
C ARG A 88 15.18 25.46 -4.35
N PRO A 89 15.17 26.77 -4.70
CA PRO A 89 14.29 27.74 -4.03
C PRO A 89 12.80 27.43 -4.17
N MET A 90 12.38 26.79 -5.27
CA MET A 90 11.00 26.41 -5.55
C MET A 90 10.64 25.08 -4.88
N LEU A 91 11.55 24.11 -4.89
CA LEU A 91 11.27 22.74 -4.42
C LEU A 91 11.44 22.55 -2.90
N GLN A 92 12.15 23.44 -2.21
CA GLN A 92 12.50 23.27 -0.78
C GLN A 92 11.30 23.22 0.18
N HIS A 93 10.13 23.75 -0.20
CA HIS A 93 8.94 23.78 0.65
C HIS A 93 8.01 22.56 0.45
N GLY A 94 8.38 21.61 -0.41
CA GLY A 94 7.72 20.32 -0.54
C GLY A 94 6.46 20.27 -1.42
N ILE A 95 5.74 21.39 -1.59
CA ILE A 95 4.53 21.46 -2.42
C ILE A 95 4.86 21.10 -3.87
N HIS A 96 5.77 21.87 -4.48
CA HIS A 96 6.20 21.64 -5.86
C HIS A 96 7.00 20.35 -6.01
N LEU A 97 7.78 19.98 -5.00
CA LEU A 97 8.53 18.73 -5.01
C LEU A 97 7.61 17.50 -5.06
N GLY A 98 6.44 17.56 -4.43
CA GLY A 98 5.44 16.51 -4.55
C GLY A 98 4.94 16.31 -5.99
N GLN A 99 4.75 17.41 -6.73
CA GLN A 99 4.34 17.38 -8.14
C GLN A 99 5.47 16.89 -9.07
N GLU A 100 6.70 17.34 -8.82
CA GLU A 100 7.87 16.85 -9.57
C GLU A 100 8.07 15.35 -9.35
N ALA A 101 7.81 14.85 -8.14
CA ALA A 101 7.91 13.43 -7.82
C ALA A 101 6.87 12.56 -8.57
N GLU A 102 5.82 13.16 -9.17
CA GLU A 102 4.86 12.43 -10.01
C GLU A 102 5.30 12.30 -11.46
N MET A 103 6.30 13.09 -11.87
CA MET A 103 6.79 13.16 -13.25
C MET A 103 8.04 12.32 -13.49
N VAL A 104 8.51 11.59 -12.47
CA VAL A 104 9.71 10.74 -12.48
C VAL A 104 9.29 9.30 -12.20
#